data_AF-A0A9D2LZL7-F1
#
_entry.id   AF-A0A9D2LZL7-F1
#
_cell.length_a   1.000
_cell.length_b   1.000
_cell.length_c   1.000
_cell.angle_alpha   90.00
_cell.angle_beta   90.00
_cell.angle_gamma   90.00
#
_symmetry.space_group_name_H-M   'P 1'
#
loop_
_entity.id
_entity.type
_entity.pdbx_description
1 polymer ?
#
loop_
_entity_poly.entity_id
_entity_poly.type
_entity_poly.pdbx_seq_one_letter_code
_entity_poly.pdbx_strand_id
1 'polypeptide(L)' 'MNKEEIKKILPHREPMLLVDEVELIDGVAHGKCHIRGDEFFLQGHFPGNPVVPGVIQCEMLAQSACVLLA' A
#
# COMPACT_ATOMS: atom_id res chain seq x y z
N MET A 1 11.75 4.47 3.26
CA MET A 1 11.85 4.17 1.82
C MET A 1 10.71 4.87 1.11
N ASN A 2 11.04 5.67 0.10
CA ASN A 2 10.04 6.31 -0.77
C ASN A 2 9.58 5.34 -1.87
N LYS A 3 8.54 5.73 -2.61
CA LYS A 3 7.90 4.91 -3.65
C LYS A 3 8.87 4.37 -4.72
N GLU A 4 9.87 5.15 -5.12
CA GLU A 4 10.85 4.74 -6.14
C GLU A 4 11.86 3.72 -5.60
N GLU A 5 12.20 3.81 -4.32
CA GLU A 5 12.99 2.78 -3.64
C GLU A 5 12.19 1.49 -3.47
N ILE A 6 10.90 1.59 -3.10
CA ILE A 6 10.00 0.44 -2.96
C ILE A 6 9.85 -0.32 -4.29
N LYS A 7 9.74 0.39 -5.43
CA LYS A 7 9.65 -0.24 -6.76
C LYS A 7 10.86 -1.09 -7.17
N LYS A 8 12.01 -0.90 -6.52
CA LYS A 8 13.22 -1.72 -6.73
C LYS A 8 13.17 -3.04 -5.97
N ILE A 9 12.40 -3.10 -4.89
CA ILE A 9 12.21 -4.28 -4.04
C ILE A 9 10.98 -5.07 -4.50
N LEU A 10 9.85 -4.38 -4.65
CA LEU A 10 8.58 -4.99 -4.99
C LEU A 10 8.38 -5.03 -6.51
N PRO A 11 7.86 -6.14 -7.06
CA PRO A 11 7.46 -6.22 -8.47
C PRO A 11 6.16 -5.45 -8.75
N HIS A 12 5.36 -5.13 -7.73
CA HIS A 12 4.08 -4.43 -7.84
C HIS A 12 4.20 -3.06 -8.53
N ARG A 13 3.24 -2.74 -9.40
CA ARG A 13 3.12 -1.46 -10.11
C ARG A 13 1.68 -0.96 -10.04
N GLU A 14 1.48 0.31 -10.35
CA GLU A 14 0.19 0.96 -10.37
C GLU A 14 -0.82 0.19 -11.28
N PRO A 15 -2.09 0.06 -10.87
CA PRO A 15 -2.70 0.63 -9.66
C PRO A 15 -2.57 -0.26 -8.40
N MET A 16 -1.82 -1.36 -8.44
CA MET A 16 -1.67 -2.34 -7.34
C MET A 16 -0.37 -2.19 -6.53
N LEU A 17 0.40 -1.12 -6.75
CA LEU A 17 1.40 -0.66 -5.78
C LEU A 17 0.70 0.25 -4.78
N LEU A 18 0.39 -0.29 -3.60
CA LEU A 18 -0.57 0.29 -2.65
C LEU A 18 0.07 1.02 -1.47
N VAL A 19 1.40 0.97 -1.35
CA VAL A 19 2.18 1.68 -0.33
C VAL A 19 2.92 2.87 -0.97
N ASP A 20 2.94 4.00 -0.28
CA ASP A 20 3.66 5.20 -0.73
C ASP A 20 5.04 5.29 -0.08
N GLU A 21 5.10 4.95 1.21
CA GLU A 21 6.32 4.96 2.01
C GLU A 21 6.35 3.76 2.96
N VAL A 22 7.55 3.24 3.23
CA VAL A 22 7.77 2.22 4.26
C VAL A 22 9.02 2.57 5.04
N GLU A 23 8.91 2.67 6.36
CA GLU A 23 10.03 2.87 7.28
C GLU A 23 10.30 1.60 8.07
N LEU A 24 11.58 1.28 8.32
CA LEU A 24 11.98 0.16 9.17
C LEU A 24 12.50 0.72 10.49
N ILE A 25 11.82 0.39 11.58
CA ILE A 25 12.16 0.85 12.93
C ILE A 25 12.19 -0.38 13.83
N ASP A 26 13.35 -0.65 14.44
CA ASP A 26 13.55 -1.75 15.39
C ASP A 26 13.02 -3.13 14.92
N GLY A 27 13.21 -3.43 13.62
CA GLY A 27 12.75 -4.69 13.01
C GLY A 27 11.26 -4.73 12.64
N VAL A 28 10.56 -3.62 12.75
CA VAL A 28 9.15 -3.47 12.37
C VAL A 28 9.03 -2.58 11.13
N ALA A 29 8.27 -3.05 10.12
CA ALA A 29 7.97 -2.25 8.94
C ALA A 29 6.70 -1.40 9.18
N HIS A 30 6.85 -0.09 9.08
CA HIS A 30 5.79 0.90 9.19
C HIS A 30 5.45 1.41 7.77
N GLY A 31 4.39 0.87 7.18
CA GLY A 31 3.88 1.32 5.89
C GLY A 31 2.93 2.51 6.02
N LYS A 32 3.02 3.45 5.08
CA LYS A 32 2.10 4.58 4.91
C LYS A 32 1.51 4.55 3.51
N CYS A 33 0.20 4.76 3.42
CA CYS A 33 -0.50 5.03 2.17
C CYS A 33 -1.43 6.24 2.36
N HIS A 34 -1.52 7.09 1.35
CA HIS A 34 -2.47 8.20 1.35
C HIS A 34 -3.64 7.88 0.42
N ILE A 35 -4.82 7.72 1.02
CA ILE A 35 -6.07 7.46 0.30
C ILE A 35 -6.68 8.79 -0.15
N ARG A 36 -6.72 9.04 -1.47
CA ARG A 36 -7.21 10.28 -2.07
C ARG A 36 -8.71 10.27 -2.34
N GLY A 37 -9.33 9.10 -2.42
CA GLY A 37 -10.74 8.93 -2.77
C GLY A 37 -10.97 8.60 -4.25
N ASP A 38 -9.94 8.68 -5.09
CA ASP A 38 -9.99 8.39 -6.53
C ASP A 38 -9.48 6.98 -6.89
N GLU A 39 -9.01 6.22 -5.90
CA GLU A 39 -8.47 4.88 -6.10
C GLU A 39 -9.51 3.94 -6.74
N PHE A 40 -9.03 3.07 -7.64
CA PHE A 40 -9.89 2.14 -8.40
C PHE A 40 -10.80 1.28 -7.50
N PHE A 41 -10.31 0.90 -6.31
CA PHE A 41 -11.06 0.08 -5.37
C PHE A 41 -12.15 0.86 -4.64
N LEU A 42 -12.10 2.20 -4.57
CA LEU A 42 -13.14 3.03 -3.95
C LEU A 42 -14.29 3.35 -4.91
N GLN A 43 -14.03 3.35 -6.23
CA GLN A 43 -15.05 3.60 -7.25
C GLN A 43 -16.23 2.62 -7.15
N GLY A 44 -15.96 1.38 -6.74
CA GLY A 44 -16.96 0.32 -6.57
C GLY A 44 -17.24 -0.10 -5.12
N HIS A 45 -16.52 0.43 -4.13
CA HIS A 45 -16.64 -0.01 -2.74
C HIS A 45 -16.78 1.18 -1.78
N PHE A 46 -17.97 1.76 -1.61
CA PHE A 46 -19.17 1.59 -2.43
C PHE A 46 -19.53 2.93 -3.11
N PRO A 47 -20.22 2.92 -4.27
CA PRO A 47 -20.73 4.16 -4.85
C PRO A 47 -21.55 4.97 -3.84
N GLY A 48 -21.18 6.23 -3.63
CA GLY A 48 -21.82 7.13 -2.66
C GLY A 48 -21.45 6.91 -1.18
N ASN A 49 -20.67 5.87 -0.87
CA ASN A 49 -20.16 5.59 0.47
C ASN A 49 -18.80 4.84 0.39
N PRO A 50 -17.72 5.54 0.00
CA PRO A 50 -16.42 4.91 -0.24
C PRO A 50 -15.79 4.41 1.07
N VAL A 51 -15.31 3.17 1.06
CA VAL A 51 -14.66 2.49 2.18
C VAL A 51 -13.52 1.64 1.62
N VAL A 52 -12.32 1.71 2.19
CA VAL A 52 -11.20 0.87 1.75
C VAL A 52 -11.52 -0.61 2.03
N PRO A 53 -11.53 -1.51 1.03
CA PRO A 53 -11.81 -2.92 1.25
C PRO A 53 -10.82 -3.55 2.23
N GLY A 54 -11.29 -4.44 3.11
CA GLY A 54 -10.40 -5.10 4.08
C GLY A 54 -9.26 -5.88 3.41
N VAL A 55 -9.52 -6.52 2.27
CA VAL A 55 -8.50 -7.23 1.49
C VAL A 55 -7.43 -6.31 0.91
N ILE A 56 -7.77 -5.05 0.60
CA ILE A 56 -6.80 -4.04 0.14
C ILE A 56 -5.88 -3.63 1.30
N GLN A 57 -6.42 -3.52 2.52
CA GLN A 57 -5.62 -3.26 3.72
C GLN A 57 -4.66 -4.42 4.03
N CYS A 58 -5.11 -5.69 3.86
CA CYS A 58 -4.25 -6.86 3.98
C CYS A 58 -3.10 -6.83 2.97
N GLU A 59 -3.38 -6.45 1.72
CA GLU A 59 -2.36 -6.33 0.67
C GLU A 59 -1.36 -5.20 0.97
N MET A 60 -1.83 -4.04 1.44
CA MET A 60 -0.94 -2.95 1.89
C MET A 60 0.00 -3.39 3.01
N LEU A 61 -0.52 -4.16 3.98
CA LEU A 61 0.28 -4.76 5.04
C LEU A 61 1.32 -5.74 4.49
N ALA A 62 0.93 -6.61 3.56
CA ALA A 62 1.83 -7.57 2.93
C ALA A 62 2.95 -6.89 2.14
N GLN A 63 2.64 -5.87 1.33
CA GLN A 63 3.63 -5.08 0.60
C GLN A 63 4.61 -4.37 1.55
N SER A 64 4.10 -3.83 2.67
CA SER A 64 4.94 -3.22 3.70
C SER A 64 5.88 -4.25 4.34
N ALA A 65 5.39 -5.44 4.66
CA ALA A 65 6.17 -6.51 5.27
C ALA A 65 7.26 -7.07 4.33
N CYS A 66 7.03 -7.11 3.02
CA CYS A 66 8.03 -7.55 2.04
C CYS A 66 9.31 -6.71 2.07
N VAL A 67 9.26 -5.46 2.54
CA VAL A 67 10.45 -4.62 2.72
C VAL A 67 11.39 -5.19 3.80
N LEU A 68 10.89 -6.01 4.73
CA LEU A 68 11.73 -6.70 5.72
C LEU A 68 12.64 -7.78 5.10
N LEU A 69 12.35 -8.20 3.87
CA LEU A 69 13.10 -9.23 3.16
C LEU A 69 14.12 -8.66 2.15
N ALA A 70 14.19 -7.33 2.05
CA ALA A 70 15.03 -6.61 1.11
C ALA A 70 16.48 -6.48 1.58
#